data_AF-A0A9D9REH4-F1
#
_entry.id   AF-A0A9D9REH4-F1
#
_cell.length_a   1.000
_cell.length_b   1.000
_cell.length_c   1.000
_cell.angle_alpha   90.00
_cell.angle_beta   90.00
_cell.angle_gamma   90.00
#
_symmetry.space_group_name_H-M   'P 1'
#
loop_
_entity.id
_entity.type
_entity.pdbx_description
1 polymer ?
#
loop_
_entity_poly.entity_id
_entity_poly.type
_entity_poly.pdbx_seq_one_letter_code
_entity_poly.pdbx_strand_id
1 'polypeptide(L)'
;MGFRRLFTIQWKNVFGFTRTMAKRSGRSSLSILFDFIDCYRKRGTTWLNYMNFGFDRQRDPAIRDTFATEYKDNAVMFRCNVPERARVIKDKGLFNEAYREFLGRDFIDLRHADCAAYEAFVGRFDTVFAKPASGCGGDGVEKLTREQARGQFDRLVREGKVVIEEAARQHSELNAINADSVNTLRTCTCINELGDVTVLYMVLRIGRKGSVVDNMSAGGLYTKLSDDGRITHPCYSAVGFGTVYT
;
A
#
# COMPACT_ATOMS: atom_id res chain seq x y z
N MET A 1 -26.71 -9.01 13.03
CA MET A 1 -25.26 -9.21 12.81
C MET A 1 -24.62 -9.67 14.13
N GLY A 2 -24.23 -10.94 14.19
CA GLY A 2 -24.10 -11.70 15.45
C GLY A 2 -22.79 -11.53 16.24
N PHE A 3 -22.87 -11.84 17.55
CA PHE A 3 -21.81 -11.86 18.57
C PHE A 3 -20.48 -12.53 18.16
N ARG A 4 -20.50 -13.40 17.13
CA ARG A 4 -19.32 -14.13 16.63
C ARG A 4 -18.15 -13.24 16.18
N ARG A 5 -18.39 -11.99 15.76
CA ARG A 5 -17.32 -11.07 15.32
C ARG A 5 -16.48 -10.46 16.46
N LEU A 6 -16.92 -10.54 17.71
CA LEU A 6 -16.13 -10.02 18.84
C LEU A 6 -14.88 -10.88 19.11
N PHE A 7 -14.89 -12.15 18.68
CA PHE A 7 -13.79 -13.09 18.87
C PHE A 7 -12.66 -12.92 17.83
N THR A 8 -12.90 -12.17 16.74
CA THR A 8 -11.88 -11.86 15.72
C THR A 8 -11.13 -10.55 15.99
N ILE A 9 -11.51 -9.82 17.04
CA ILE A 9 -10.86 -8.57 17.43
C ILE A 9 -9.49 -8.89 18.04
N GLN A 10 -8.45 -8.19 17.57
CA GLN A 10 -7.12 -8.23 18.16
C GLN A 10 -7.11 -7.47 19.51
N TRP A 11 -7.69 -8.06 20.56
CA TRP A 11 -7.91 -7.41 21.86
C TRP A 11 -6.64 -6.85 22.50
N LYS A 12 -5.48 -7.49 22.29
CA LYS A 12 -4.16 -6.96 22.73
C LYS A 12 -3.91 -5.55 22.19
N ASN A 13 -4.27 -5.28 20.93
CA ASN A 13 -4.10 -3.98 20.30
C ASN A 13 -5.15 -2.97 20.78
N VAL A 14 -6.36 -3.43 21.12
CA VAL A 14 -7.47 -2.59 21.58
C VAL A 14 -7.16 -1.92 22.92
N PHE A 15 -6.57 -2.61 23.89
CA PHE A 15 -6.26 -2.00 25.19
C PHE A 15 -5.24 -0.87 25.09
N GLY A 16 -4.16 -1.07 24.33
CA GLY A 16 -3.17 -0.01 24.06
C GLY A 16 -3.80 1.18 23.33
N PHE A 17 -4.58 0.90 22.29
CA PHE A 17 -5.29 1.90 21.50
C PHE A 17 -6.29 2.74 22.33
N THR A 18 -7.10 2.13 23.20
CA THR A 18 -8.11 2.87 23.99
C THR A 18 -7.49 3.94 24.89
N ARG A 19 -6.33 3.65 25.50
CA ARG A 19 -5.59 4.63 26.32
C ARG A 19 -5.07 5.78 25.48
N THR A 20 -4.52 5.50 24.31
CA THR A 20 -4.03 6.53 23.38
C THR A 20 -5.17 7.45 22.93
N MET A 21 -6.32 6.88 22.55
CA MET A 21 -7.49 7.65 22.12
C MET A 21 -8.15 8.44 23.26
N ALA A 22 -8.18 7.87 24.46
CA ALA A 22 -8.65 8.56 25.66
C ALA A 22 -7.84 9.83 25.91
N LYS A 23 -6.50 9.72 25.89
CA LYS A 23 -5.59 10.89 26.00
C LYS A 23 -5.83 11.91 24.89
N ARG A 24 -6.02 11.46 23.64
CA ARG A 24 -6.22 12.35 22.48
C ARG A 24 -7.54 13.12 22.51
N SER A 25 -8.60 12.51 23.02
CA SER A 25 -9.96 13.07 23.00
C SER A 25 -10.42 13.68 24.33
N GLY A 26 -9.68 13.46 25.42
CA GLY A 26 -10.11 13.81 26.78
C GLY A 26 -11.19 12.87 27.35
N ARG A 27 -11.58 11.82 26.63
CA ARG A 27 -12.60 10.85 27.08
C ARG A 27 -12.00 9.77 27.97
N SER A 28 -12.83 9.10 28.77
CA SER A 28 -12.38 7.93 29.54
C SER A 28 -12.11 6.72 28.62
N SER A 29 -11.15 5.87 28.99
CA SER A 29 -10.82 4.66 28.22
C SER A 29 -12.01 3.71 28.08
N LEU A 30 -12.88 3.63 29.10
CA LEU A 30 -14.12 2.85 29.04
C LEU A 30 -15.12 3.44 28.04
N SER A 31 -15.28 4.78 28.00
CA SER A 31 -16.14 5.43 27.00
C SER A 31 -15.67 5.16 25.57
N ILE A 32 -14.35 5.21 25.34
CA ILE A 32 -13.77 4.86 24.03
C ILE A 32 -14.03 3.39 23.70
N LEU A 33 -13.82 2.49 24.65
CA LEU A 33 -14.01 1.05 24.45
C LEU A 33 -15.45 0.73 24.03
N PHE A 34 -16.45 1.26 24.73
CA PHE A 34 -17.85 1.02 24.40
C PHE A 34 -18.26 1.65 23.06
N ASP A 35 -17.80 2.87 22.78
CA ASP A 35 -18.05 3.54 21.49
C ASP A 35 -17.38 2.80 20.32
N PHE A 36 -16.17 2.28 20.52
CA PHE A 36 -15.50 1.41 19.55
C PHE A 36 -16.29 0.13 19.31
N ILE A 37 -16.75 -0.56 20.37
CA ILE A 37 -17.55 -1.78 20.23
C ILE A 37 -18.84 -1.51 19.44
N ASP A 38 -19.51 -0.38 19.70
CA ASP A 38 -20.70 0.03 18.94
C ASP A 38 -20.36 0.26 17.46
N CYS A 39 -19.28 1.01 17.17
CA CYS A 39 -18.80 1.24 15.80
C CYS A 39 -18.41 -0.06 15.09
N TYR A 40 -17.71 -0.95 15.77
CA TYR A 40 -17.33 -2.26 15.23
C TYR A 40 -18.56 -3.10 14.90
N ARG A 41 -19.56 -3.14 15.78
CA ARG A 41 -20.80 -3.91 15.56
C ARG A 41 -21.67 -3.35 14.45
N LYS A 42 -21.87 -2.04 14.40
CA LYS A 42 -22.77 -1.38 13.43
C LYS A 42 -22.12 -1.21 12.06
N ARG A 43 -20.84 -0.82 12.04
CA ARG A 43 -20.15 -0.39 10.81
C ARG A 43 -18.99 -1.30 10.43
N GLY A 44 -18.59 -2.25 11.26
CA GLY A 44 -17.37 -3.03 11.02
C GLY A 44 -16.11 -2.16 11.10
N THR A 45 -16.13 -1.07 11.86
CA THR A 45 -14.95 -0.22 12.05
C THR A 45 -13.89 -0.96 12.86
N THR A 46 -12.75 -1.32 12.25
CA THR A 46 -11.62 -1.91 12.99
C THR A 46 -10.97 -0.89 13.92
N TRP A 47 -10.15 -1.34 14.87
CA TRP A 47 -9.47 -0.44 15.81
C TRP A 47 -8.58 0.57 15.06
N LEU A 48 -7.96 0.13 13.95
CA LEU A 48 -7.17 0.97 13.06
C LEU A 48 -8.04 1.99 12.31
N ASN A 49 -9.18 1.58 11.75
CA ASN A 49 -10.14 2.53 11.15
C ASN A 49 -10.61 3.57 12.16
N TYR A 50 -11.00 3.15 13.36
CA TYR A 50 -11.50 4.07 14.39
C TYR A 50 -10.44 5.12 14.73
N MET A 51 -9.19 4.70 14.90
CA MET A 51 -8.06 5.58 15.15
C MET A 51 -7.82 6.57 14.01
N ASN A 52 -7.77 6.06 12.78
CA ASN A 52 -7.43 6.83 11.58
C ASN A 52 -8.54 7.82 11.22
N PHE A 53 -9.80 7.45 11.41
CA PHE A 53 -10.95 8.32 11.13
C PHE A 53 -11.23 9.32 12.26
N GLY A 54 -10.48 9.25 13.37
CA GLY A 54 -10.63 10.19 14.48
C GLY A 54 -11.96 10.06 15.20
N PHE A 55 -12.55 8.84 15.23
CA PHE A 55 -13.87 8.61 15.82
C PHE A 55 -13.88 8.78 17.34
N ASP A 56 -12.73 8.85 18.00
CA ASP A 56 -12.63 9.31 19.38
C ASP A 56 -13.18 10.73 19.57
N ARG A 57 -13.01 11.59 18.55
CA ARG A 57 -13.43 13.01 18.53
C ARG A 57 -14.68 13.25 17.67
N GLN A 58 -14.73 12.72 16.46
CA GLN A 58 -15.90 12.81 15.58
C GLN A 58 -16.96 11.80 16.02
N ARG A 59 -18.07 12.28 16.60
CA ARG A 59 -19.10 11.43 17.22
C ARG A 59 -20.45 11.43 16.49
N ASP A 60 -20.62 12.29 15.48
CA ASP A 60 -21.83 12.35 14.70
C ASP A 60 -22.02 11.04 13.89
N PRO A 61 -23.11 10.29 14.11
CA PRO A 61 -23.37 9.05 13.38
C PRO A 61 -23.47 9.24 11.87
N ALA A 62 -24.10 10.33 11.41
CA ALA A 62 -24.28 10.60 9.99
C ALA A 62 -22.94 10.84 9.30
N ILE A 63 -22.04 11.60 9.96
CA ILE A 63 -20.67 11.78 9.47
C ILE A 63 -19.91 10.46 9.51
N ARG A 64 -19.99 9.68 10.59
CA ARG A 64 -19.31 8.37 10.68
C ARG A 64 -19.78 7.38 9.61
N ASP A 65 -21.03 7.49 9.16
CA ASP A 65 -21.60 6.61 8.14
C ASP A 65 -21.09 6.90 6.73
N THR A 66 -20.48 8.07 6.48
CA THR A 66 -19.84 8.38 5.19
C THR A 66 -18.45 7.72 5.03
N PHE A 67 -17.89 7.17 6.10
CA PHE A 67 -16.58 6.52 6.05
C PHE A 67 -16.69 5.07 5.57
N ALA A 68 -15.82 4.74 4.61
CA ALA A 68 -15.55 3.39 4.15
C ALA A 68 -14.78 2.63 5.23
N THR A 69 -15.43 1.68 5.89
CA THR A 69 -14.78 0.83 6.90
C THR A 69 -14.23 -0.42 6.23
N GLU A 70 -13.19 -1.00 6.81
CA GLU A 70 -12.50 -2.16 6.25
C GLU A 70 -13.45 -3.32 5.89
N TYR A 71 -14.48 -3.57 6.69
CA TYR A 71 -15.47 -4.61 6.38
C TYR A 71 -16.40 -4.22 5.23
N LYS A 72 -16.80 -2.95 5.13
CA LYS A 72 -17.59 -2.44 3.99
C LYS A 72 -16.74 -2.49 2.71
N ASP A 73 -15.50 -2.03 2.78
CA ASP A 73 -14.54 -2.01 1.68
C ASP A 73 -14.23 -3.42 1.19
N ASN A 74 -13.92 -4.35 2.11
CA ASN A 74 -13.68 -5.74 1.77
C ASN A 74 -14.90 -6.36 1.05
N ALA A 75 -16.12 -6.09 1.53
CA ALA A 75 -17.33 -6.60 0.87
C ALA A 75 -17.52 -6.04 -0.55
N VAL A 76 -17.11 -4.79 -0.81
CA VAL A 76 -17.08 -4.22 -2.17
C VAL A 76 -15.98 -4.89 -2.99
N MET A 77 -14.75 -4.95 -2.47
CA MET A 77 -13.62 -5.58 -3.16
C MET A 77 -13.90 -7.02 -3.56
N PHE A 78 -14.50 -7.84 -2.68
CA PHE A 78 -14.84 -9.23 -3.00
C PHE A 78 -15.94 -9.35 -4.06
N ARG A 79 -16.86 -8.39 -4.14
CA ARG A 79 -17.88 -8.37 -5.21
C ARG A 79 -17.31 -7.91 -6.54
N CYS A 80 -16.39 -6.95 -6.53
CA CYS A 80 -15.85 -6.34 -7.73
C CYS A 80 -14.64 -7.11 -8.32
N ASN A 81 -14.03 -8.03 -7.58
CA ASN A 81 -12.83 -8.74 -8.03
C ASN A 81 -13.09 -10.25 -8.18
N VAL A 82 -12.93 -10.75 -9.41
CA VAL A 82 -12.94 -12.19 -9.70
C VAL A 82 -11.62 -12.84 -9.26
N PRO A 83 -11.66 -13.97 -8.51
CA PRO A 83 -10.45 -14.62 -7.98
C PRO A 83 -9.41 -14.99 -9.03
N GLU A 84 -9.85 -15.39 -10.22
CA GLU A 84 -8.94 -15.77 -11.32
C GLU A 84 -8.09 -14.59 -11.78
N ARG A 85 -8.70 -13.41 -11.98
CA ARG A 85 -7.98 -12.18 -12.34
C ARG A 85 -7.05 -11.73 -11.21
N ALA A 86 -7.43 -11.98 -9.96
CA ALA A 86 -6.58 -11.66 -8.82
C ALA A 86 -5.24 -12.43 -8.84
N ARG A 87 -5.16 -13.61 -9.47
CA ARG A 87 -3.90 -14.36 -9.63
C ARG A 87 -2.90 -13.58 -10.48
N VAL A 88 -3.34 -13.05 -11.63
CA VAL A 88 -2.49 -12.26 -12.54
C VAL A 88 -1.96 -11.03 -11.82
N ILE A 89 -2.79 -10.36 -11.00
CA ILE A 89 -2.38 -9.16 -10.27
C ILE A 89 -1.43 -9.46 -9.11
N LYS A 90 -1.60 -10.61 -8.43
CA LYS A 90 -0.82 -10.95 -7.23
C LYS A 90 0.56 -11.55 -7.52
N ASP A 91 0.74 -12.16 -8.69
CA ASP A 91 2.02 -12.69 -9.14
C ASP A 91 2.72 -11.63 -10.01
N LYS A 92 3.86 -11.11 -9.53
CA LYS A 92 4.60 -10.03 -10.22
C LYS A 92 5.07 -10.42 -11.62
N GLY A 93 5.39 -11.69 -11.88
CA GLY A 93 5.82 -12.15 -13.20
C GLY A 93 4.64 -12.15 -14.17
N LEU A 94 3.50 -12.73 -13.76
CA LEU A 94 2.27 -12.70 -14.56
C LEU A 94 1.75 -11.28 -14.77
N PHE A 95 1.81 -10.43 -13.74
CA PHE A 95 1.45 -9.02 -13.83
C PHE A 95 2.34 -8.31 -14.85
N ASN A 96 3.66 -8.47 -14.74
CA ASN A 96 4.58 -7.80 -15.63
C ASN A 96 4.39 -8.24 -17.09
N GLU A 97 4.10 -9.52 -17.34
CA GLU A 97 3.76 -10.01 -18.69
C GLU A 97 2.45 -9.41 -19.21
N ALA A 98 1.38 -9.47 -18.41
CA ALA A 98 0.06 -9.00 -18.81
C ALA A 98 0.00 -7.48 -19.07
N TYR A 99 0.85 -6.70 -18.40
CA TYR A 99 0.85 -5.23 -18.49
C TYR A 99 2.16 -4.65 -19.01
N ARG A 100 2.97 -5.45 -19.73
CA ARG A 100 4.32 -5.08 -20.20
C ARG A 100 4.35 -3.69 -20.87
N GLU A 101 3.37 -3.39 -21.70
CA GLU A 101 3.27 -2.11 -22.43
C GLU A 101 3.16 -0.87 -21.52
N PHE A 102 2.65 -1.05 -20.29
CA PHE A 102 2.42 0.05 -19.34
C PHE A 102 3.54 0.19 -18.30
N LEU A 103 4.49 -0.75 -18.21
CA LEU A 103 5.47 -0.79 -17.12
C LEU A 103 6.55 0.28 -17.24
N GLY A 104 6.90 0.66 -18.48
CA GLY A 104 8.01 1.58 -18.76
C GLY A 104 9.38 1.10 -18.28
N ARG A 105 9.53 -0.20 -18.01
CA ARG A 105 10.76 -0.85 -17.54
C ARG A 105 10.79 -2.31 -17.99
N ASP A 106 11.99 -2.84 -18.16
CA ASP A 106 12.19 -4.23 -18.51
C ASP A 106 12.17 -5.17 -17.30
N PHE A 107 11.90 -6.45 -17.54
CA PHE A 107 11.91 -7.50 -16.52
C PHE A 107 12.26 -8.87 -17.12
N ILE A 108 12.69 -9.78 -16.27
CA ILE A 108 12.88 -11.20 -16.58
C ILE A 108 12.36 -12.06 -15.42
N ASP A 109 11.74 -13.20 -15.75
CA ASP A 109 11.25 -14.16 -14.79
C ASP A 109 12.12 -15.43 -14.81
N LEU A 110 12.84 -15.68 -13.73
CA LEU A 110 13.78 -16.79 -13.59
C LEU A 110 13.09 -18.17 -13.56
N ARG A 111 11.76 -18.23 -13.45
CA ARG A 111 11.00 -19.46 -13.66
C ARG A 111 11.00 -19.92 -15.11
N HIS A 112 11.31 -19.00 -16.03
CA HIS A 112 11.23 -19.19 -17.48
C HIS A 112 12.52 -18.77 -18.21
N ALA A 113 13.57 -18.44 -17.47
CA ALA A 113 14.85 -18.00 -18.01
C ALA A 113 15.99 -18.84 -17.43
N ASP A 114 17.03 -19.04 -18.23
CA ASP A 114 18.26 -19.68 -17.78
C ASP A 114 19.28 -18.66 -17.27
N CYS A 115 20.41 -19.16 -16.77
CA CYS A 115 21.50 -18.34 -16.28
C CYS A 115 22.07 -17.40 -17.36
N ALA A 116 22.16 -17.86 -18.61
CA ALA A 116 22.69 -17.04 -19.70
C ALA A 116 21.78 -15.84 -20.00
N ALA A 117 20.46 -16.05 -20.07
CA ALA A 117 19.47 -15.00 -20.25
C ALA A 117 19.47 -14.01 -19.06
N TYR A 118 19.61 -14.51 -17.83
CA TYR A 118 19.76 -13.67 -16.64
C TYR A 118 21.00 -12.78 -16.71
N GLU A 119 22.18 -13.33 -17.02
CA GLU A 119 23.43 -12.56 -17.11
C GLU A 119 23.35 -11.50 -18.21
N ALA A 120 22.75 -11.86 -19.36
CA ALA A 120 22.49 -10.91 -20.43
C ALA A 120 21.54 -9.78 -19.98
N PHE A 121 20.50 -10.10 -19.23
CA PHE A 121 19.55 -9.13 -18.71
C PHE A 121 20.21 -8.15 -17.71
N VAL A 122 20.87 -8.67 -16.67
CA VAL A 122 21.49 -7.80 -15.64
C VAL A 122 22.65 -6.99 -16.20
N GLY A 123 23.31 -7.48 -17.25
CA GLY A 123 24.36 -6.75 -17.96
C GLY A 123 23.91 -5.46 -18.63
N ARG A 124 22.60 -5.27 -18.86
CA ARG A 124 22.03 -4.09 -19.55
C ARG A 124 21.79 -2.91 -18.61
N PHE A 125 21.70 -3.13 -17.31
CA PHE A 125 21.22 -2.14 -16.34
C PHE A 125 22.23 -1.93 -15.21
N ASP A 126 22.30 -0.71 -14.68
CA ASP A 126 23.19 -0.40 -13.55
C ASP A 126 22.63 -0.89 -12.22
N THR A 127 21.30 -0.98 -12.13
CA THR A 127 20.60 -1.44 -10.95
C THR A 127 19.38 -2.26 -11.35
N VAL A 128 19.21 -3.38 -10.68
CA VAL A 128 18.03 -4.25 -10.80
C VAL A 128 17.43 -4.51 -9.43
N PHE A 129 16.16 -4.88 -9.42
CA PHE A 129 15.45 -5.34 -8.23
C PHE A 129 15.09 -6.80 -8.38
N ALA A 130 15.57 -7.65 -7.46
CA ALA A 130 15.19 -9.05 -7.37
C ALA A 130 14.04 -9.21 -6.37
N LYS A 131 12.94 -9.82 -6.80
CA LYS A 131 11.68 -9.85 -6.05
C LYS A 131 11.08 -11.26 -6.01
N PRO A 132 10.48 -11.66 -4.88
CA PRO A 132 9.58 -12.81 -4.87
C PRO A 132 8.34 -12.52 -5.72
N ALA A 133 7.80 -13.58 -6.36
CA ALA A 133 6.63 -13.46 -7.23
C ALA A 133 5.43 -12.85 -6.49
N SER A 134 5.18 -13.26 -5.24
CA SER A 134 4.12 -12.72 -4.38
C SER A 134 4.69 -11.99 -3.16
N GLY A 135 3.87 -11.19 -2.48
CA GLY A 135 4.26 -10.48 -1.26
C GLY A 135 3.81 -9.02 -1.26
N CYS A 136 3.95 -8.33 -0.13
CA CYS A 136 3.57 -6.94 0.02
C CYS A 136 4.61 -6.15 0.83
N GLY A 137 4.51 -4.82 0.82
CA GLY A 137 5.32 -3.96 1.68
C GLY A 137 6.82 -3.91 1.36
N GLY A 138 7.27 -4.51 0.25
CA GLY A 138 8.69 -4.59 -0.10
C GLY A 138 9.43 -5.76 0.57
N ASP A 139 8.70 -6.65 1.25
CA ASP A 139 9.29 -7.82 1.88
C ASP A 139 9.97 -8.75 0.86
N GLY A 140 11.17 -9.21 1.19
CA GLY A 140 12.01 -10.05 0.34
C GLY A 140 12.59 -9.38 -0.92
N VAL A 141 12.40 -8.07 -1.12
CA VAL A 141 12.96 -7.35 -2.28
C VAL A 141 14.43 -7.00 -2.04
N GLU A 142 15.30 -7.31 -2.99
CA GLU A 142 16.70 -6.88 -3.00
C GLU A 142 16.95 -5.86 -4.11
N LYS A 143 17.67 -4.79 -3.79
CA LYS A 143 18.26 -3.86 -4.77
C LYS A 143 19.70 -4.28 -4.99
N LEU A 144 20.08 -4.55 -6.22
CA LEU A 144 21.42 -5.00 -6.59
C LEU A 144 22.00 -4.07 -7.65
N THR A 145 23.24 -3.63 -7.48
CA THR A 145 24.01 -3.08 -8.61
C THR A 145 24.30 -4.17 -9.62
N ARG A 146 24.66 -3.79 -10.84
CA ARG A 146 25.11 -4.73 -11.87
C ARG A 146 26.16 -5.73 -11.34
N GLU A 147 27.16 -5.22 -10.63
CA GLU A 147 28.26 -6.02 -10.09
C GLU A 147 27.77 -6.99 -9.02
N GLN A 148 26.85 -6.53 -8.16
CA GLN A 148 26.25 -7.38 -7.12
C GLN A 148 25.31 -8.44 -7.71
N ALA A 149 24.68 -8.18 -8.86
CA ALA A 149 23.74 -9.09 -9.50
C ALA A 149 24.43 -10.21 -10.31
N ARG A 150 25.62 -9.96 -10.85
CA ARG A 150 26.35 -10.98 -11.62
C ARG A 150 26.63 -12.24 -10.82
N GLY A 151 26.44 -13.39 -11.44
CA GLY A 151 26.65 -14.72 -10.84
C GLY A 151 25.63 -15.10 -9.77
N GLN A 152 24.55 -14.31 -9.59
CA GLN A 152 23.58 -14.56 -8.51
C GLN A 152 22.40 -15.44 -8.91
N PHE A 153 22.32 -15.94 -10.15
CA PHE A 153 21.18 -16.71 -10.66
C PHE A 153 20.73 -17.83 -9.70
N ASP A 154 21.64 -18.76 -9.36
CA ASP A 154 21.31 -19.90 -8.49
C ASP A 154 20.91 -19.48 -7.08
N ARG A 155 21.52 -18.40 -6.55
CA ARG A 155 21.16 -17.87 -5.23
C ARG A 155 19.74 -17.32 -5.26
N LEU A 156 19.42 -16.47 -6.24
CA LEU A 156 18.12 -15.80 -6.34
C LEU A 156 16.99 -16.81 -6.58
N VAL A 157 17.22 -17.82 -7.42
CA VAL A 157 16.26 -18.92 -7.62
C VAL A 157 16.03 -19.69 -6.31
N ARG A 158 17.09 -20.06 -5.59
CA ARG A 158 17.00 -20.78 -4.31
C ARG A 158 16.27 -19.98 -3.23
N GLU A 159 16.48 -18.66 -3.21
CA GLU A 159 15.81 -17.74 -2.28
C GLU A 159 14.38 -17.35 -2.73
N GLY A 160 13.92 -17.83 -3.89
CA GLY A 160 12.59 -17.55 -4.42
C GLY A 160 12.41 -16.12 -4.98
N LYS A 161 13.50 -15.40 -5.23
CA LYS A 161 13.52 -14.03 -5.81
C LYS A 161 13.55 -14.11 -7.33
N VAL A 162 12.46 -14.66 -7.88
CA VAL A 162 12.38 -15.09 -9.28
C VAL A 162 12.00 -14.01 -10.27
N VAL A 163 11.55 -12.82 -9.83
CA VAL A 163 11.21 -11.71 -10.74
C VAL A 163 12.28 -10.64 -10.63
N ILE A 164 13.03 -10.41 -11.70
CA ILE A 164 14.09 -9.40 -11.78
C ILE A 164 13.58 -8.25 -12.64
N GLU A 165 13.59 -7.03 -12.11
CA GLU A 165 13.10 -5.84 -12.80
C GLU A 165 14.23 -4.80 -12.93
N GLU A 166 14.28 -4.10 -14.07
CA GLU A 166 15.04 -2.86 -14.20
C GLU A 166 14.56 -1.85 -13.14
N ALA A 167 15.48 -1.07 -12.58
CA ALA A 167 15.11 0.04 -11.70
C ALA A 167 14.19 1.03 -12.42
N ALA A 168 13.01 1.29 -11.83
CA ALA A 168 12.05 2.23 -12.40
C ALA A 168 12.65 3.65 -12.48
N ARG A 169 12.49 4.28 -13.65
CA ARG A 169 12.95 5.65 -13.88
C ARG A 169 11.86 6.64 -13.50
N GLN A 170 12.13 7.44 -12.47
CA GLN A 170 11.21 8.46 -12.01
C GLN A 170 11.27 9.72 -12.88
N HIS A 171 10.11 10.35 -13.09
CA HIS A 171 9.99 11.62 -13.81
C HIS A 171 10.79 12.74 -13.13
N SER A 172 11.36 13.65 -13.93
CA SER A 172 12.23 14.74 -13.44
C SER A 172 11.53 15.65 -12.41
N GLU A 173 10.24 15.93 -12.60
CA GLU A 173 9.45 16.73 -11.65
C GLU A 173 9.29 16.04 -10.29
N LEU A 174 9.15 14.70 -10.26
CA LEU A 174 9.10 13.96 -9.00
C LEU A 174 10.48 13.85 -8.35
N ASN A 175 11.56 13.80 -9.15
CA ASN A 175 12.93 13.88 -8.63
C ASN A 175 13.21 15.23 -7.96
N ALA A 176 12.63 16.33 -8.47
CA ALA A 176 12.75 17.64 -7.85
C ALA A 176 12.10 17.71 -6.46
N ILE A 177 11.08 16.87 -6.20
CA ILE A 177 10.47 16.71 -4.88
C ILE A 177 11.35 15.83 -4.00
N ASN A 178 11.66 14.60 -4.46
CA ASN A 178 12.60 13.72 -3.77
C ASN A 178 13.22 12.67 -4.72
N ALA A 179 14.50 12.81 -5.02
CA ALA A 179 15.24 11.89 -5.88
C ALA A 179 15.69 10.59 -5.16
N ASP A 180 15.68 10.55 -3.82
CA ASP A 180 16.21 9.41 -3.06
C ASP A 180 15.29 8.18 -3.10
N SER A 181 13.99 8.41 -3.37
CA SER A 181 12.97 7.37 -3.49
C SER A 181 12.24 7.44 -4.83
N VAL A 182 11.71 6.30 -5.28
CA VAL A 182 10.64 6.29 -6.27
C VAL A 182 9.35 6.74 -5.58
N ASN A 183 9.00 8.00 -5.75
CA ASN A 183 7.70 8.55 -5.40
C ASN A 183 6.66 8.01 -6.37
N THR A 184 5.44 7.80 -5.89
CA THR A 184 4.41 7.18 -6.69
C THR A 184 3.06 7.86 -6.55
N LEU A 185 2.32 7.88 -7.66
CA LEU A 185 0.91 8.15 -7.66
C LEU A 185 0.14 6.85 -7.40
N ARG A 186 -0.75 6.85 -6.41
CA ARG A 186 -1.68 5.74 -6.18
C ARG A 186 -3.10 6.17 -6.53
N THR A 187 -3.65 5.51 -7.53
CA THR A 187 -5.03 5.68 -7.98
C THR A 187 -5.84 4.48 -7.52
N CYS A 188 -6.94 4.73 -6.83
CA CYS A 188 -7.92 3.70 -6.49
C CYS A 188 -9.07 3.79 -7.49
N THR A 189 -9.36 2.68 -8.17
CA THR A 189 -10.44 2.59 -9.15
C THR A 189 -11.43 1.48 -8.78
N CYS A 190 -12.65 1.60 -9.28
CA CYS A 190 -13.61 0.51 -9.32
C CYS A 190 -14.27 0.43 -10.70
N ILE A 191 -14.82 -0.73 -11.04
CA ILE A 191 -15.76 -0.85 -12.13
C ILE A 191 -17.16 -0.61 -11.55
N ASN A 192 -17.86 0.39 -12.06
CA ASN A 192 -19.20 0.73 -11.58
C ASN A 192 -20.26 -0.24 -12.13
N GLU A 193 -21.52 -0.06 -11.75
CA GLU A 193 -22.63 -0.92 -12.15
C GLU A 193 -22.92 -0.88 -13.67
N LEU A 194 -22.45 0.16 -14.37
CA LEU A 194 -22.56 0.30 -15.82
C LEU A 194 -21.40 -0.37 -16.58
N GLY A 195 -20.37 -0.83 -15.86
CA GLY A 195 -19.16 -1.42 -16.44
C GLY A 195 -18.02 -0.42 -16.68
N ASP A 196 -18.17 0.85 -16.30
CA ASP A 196 -17.14 1.87 -16.51
C ASP A 196 -16.12 1.93 -15.37
N VAL A 197 -14.89 2.30 -15.71
CA VAL A 197 -13.83 2.58 -14.73
C VAL A 197 -14.12 3.91 -14.05
N THR A 198 -14.31 3.89 -12.73
CA THR A 198 -14.47 5.07 -11.89
C THR A 198 -13.23 5.25 -11.02
N VAL A 199 -12.63 6.45 -11.03
CA VAL A 199 -11.56 6.82 -10.11
C VAL A 199 -12.19 7.28 -8.79
N LEU A 200 -11.88 6.58 -7.69
CA LEU A 200 -12.41 6.90 -6.37
C LEU A 200 -11.58 7.96 -5.66
N TYR A 201 -10.25 7.87 -5.79
CA TYR A 201 -9.31 8.86 -5.28
C TYR A 201 -7.92 8.66 -5.87
N MET A 202 -7.13 9.73 -5.81
CA MET A 202 -5.71 9.73 -6.13
C MET A 202 -4.91 10.28 -4.96
N VAL A 203 -3.79 9.62 -4.67
CA VAL A 203 -2.86 10.01 -3.60
C VAL A 203 -1.45 10.01 -4.15
N LEU A 204 -0.76 11.14 -4.03
CA LEU A 204 0.68 11.21 -4.25
C LEU A 204 1.39 10.73 -2.98
N ARG A 205 2.35 9.81 -3.14
CA ARG A 205 3.19 9.25 -2.08
C ARG A 205 4.63 9.66 -2.33
N ILE A 206 5.24 10.26 -1.31
CA ILE A 206 6.58 10.84 -1.37
C ILE A 206 7.45 10.20 -0.28
N GLY A 207 8.62 9.69 -0.64
CA GLY A 207 9.56 9.18 0.35
C GLY A 207 10.23 10.28 1.15
N ARG A 208 10.95 9.93 2.22
CA ARG A 208 11.82 10.87 2.94
C ARG A 208 13.22 10.84 2.36
N LYS A 209 13.96 11.94 2.57
CA LYS A 209 15.39 12.03 2.25
C LYS A 209 16.14 10.83 2.86
N GLY A 210 16.98 10.18 2.04
CA GLY A 210 17.74 8.98 2.39
C GLY A 210 16.94 7.67 2.42
N SER A 211 15.62 7.70 2.20
CA SER A 211 14.80 6.49 2.06
C SER A 211 14.67 6.10 0.59
N VAL A 212 14.80 4.80 0.30
CA VAL A 212 14.54 4.25 -1.05
C VAL A 212 13.08 3.86 -1.29
N VAL A 213 12.23 3.96 -0.25
CA VAL A 213 10.79 3.64 -0.29
C VAL A 213 9.93 4.85 0.07
N ASP A 214 8.74 4.93 -0.53
CA ASP A 214 7.75 5.99 -0.28
C ASP A 214 6.63 5.58 0.70
N ASN A 215 6.64 4.33 1.18
CA ASN A 215 5.56 3.79 1.99
C ASN A 215 5.36 4.58 3.30
N MET A 216 4.11 4.85 3.63
CA MET A 216 3.72 5.51 4.89
C MET A 216 4.28 4.81 6.14
N SER A 217 4.30 3.47 6.13
CA SER A 217 4.84 2.66 7.23
C SER A 217 6.34 2.82 7.44
N ALA A 218 7.07 3.29 6.42
CA ALA A 218 8.49 3.63 6.46
C ALA A 218 8.73 5.14 6.66
N GLY A 219 7.69 5.91 7.03
CA GLY A 219 7.79 7.35 7.27
C GLY A 219 7.49 8.23 6.06
N GLY A 220 7.01 7.67 4.94
CA GLY A 220 6.59 8.43 3.76
C GLY A 220 5.54 9.52 4.06
N LEU A 221 5.39 10.43 3.12
CA LEU A 221 4.48 11.57 3.13
C LEU A 221 3.43 11.41 2.03
N TYR A 222 2.15 11.48 2.37
CA TYR A 222 1.07 11.34 1.39
C TYR A 222 0.30 12.66 1.26
N THR A 223 -0.17 12.97 0.06
CA THR A 223 -1.16 14.05 -0.15
C THR A 223 -2.24 13.60 -1.13
N LYS A 224 -3.46 14.06 -0.89
CA LYS A 224 -4.60 13.81 -1.78
C LYS A 224 -4.49 14.72 -3.00
N LEU A 225 -4.73 14.14 -4.18
CA LEU A 225 -4.88 14.90 -5.41
C LEU A 225 -6.37 15.13 -5.73
N SER A 226 -6.67 16.25 -6.39
CA SER A 226 -7.95 16.45 -7.08
C SER A 226 -8.05 15.56 -8.32
N ASP A 227 -9.24 15.50 -8.91
CA ASP A 227 -9.53 14.65 -10.06
C ASP A 227 -8.71 15.00 -11.32
N ASP A 228 -8.18 16.23 -11.38
CA ASP A 228 -7.26 16.71 -12.41
C ASP A 228 -5.77 16.56 -12.05
N GLY A 229 -5.46 15.88 -10.95
CA GLY A 229 -4.09 15.57 -10.53
C GLY A 229 -3.37 16.66 -9.74
N ARG A 230 -4.06 17.74 -9.32
CA ARG A 230 -3.43 18.82 -8.54
C ARG A 230 -3.35 18.48 -7.06
N ILE A 231 -2.25 18.89 -6.41
CA ILE A 231 -2.10 18.80 -4.95
C ILE A 231 -3.07 19.79 -4.33
N THR A 232 -4.02 19.30 -3.54
CA THR A 232 -5.07 20.13 -2.93
C THR A 232 -4.92 20.25 -1.42
N HIS A 233 -4.06 19.44 -0.81
CA HIS A 233 -3.90 19.37 0.64
C HIS A 233 -2.42 19.27 1.00
N PRO A 234 -2.02 19.73 2.20
CA PRO A 234 -0.69 19.47 2.72
C PRO A 234 -0.38 17.97 2.83
N CYS A 235 0.91 17.64 2.87
CA CYS A 235 1.34 16.27 3.07
C CYS A 235 1.10 15.82 4.53
N TYR A 236 0.78 14.55 4.73
CA TYR A 236 0.63 13.94 6.05
C TYR A 236 1.45 12.65 6.18
N SER A 237 1.86 12.34 7.41
CA SER A 237 2.57 11.08 7.75
C SER A 237 1.88 10.32 8.87
N ALA A 238 2.05 8.99 8.90
CA ALA A 238 1.61 8.14 10.01
C ALA A 238 2.58 8.21 11.21
N VAL A 239 3.85 8.54 10.96
CA VAL A 239 4.84 8.78 12.02
C VAL A 239 4.55 10.15 12.63
N GLY A 240 4.12 10.16 13.89
CA GLY A 240 3.76 11.39 14.60
C GLY A 240 2.29 11.83 14.45
N PHE A 241 1.38 10.94 14.04
CA PHE A 241 -0.09 11.14 13.94
C PHE A 241 -0.54 12.60 13.85
N GLY A 242 -0.71 13.10 12.63
CA GLY A 242 -1.24 14.45 12.40
C GLY A 242 -0.17 15.54 12.28
N THR A 243 1.11 15.18 12.10
CA THR A 243 2.11 16.14 11.59
C THR A 243 1.76 16.48 10.15
N VAL A 244 1.32 17.71 9.96
CA VAL A 244 1.06 18.32 8.65
C VAL A 244 2.36 18.93 8.15
N TYR A 245 2.77 18.54 6.96
CA TYR A 245 3.92 19.11 6.27
C TYR A 245 3.39 20.04 5.19
N THR A 246 3.60 21.34 5.38
CA THR A 246 3.26 22.42 4.44
C THR A 246 4.41 22.70 3.50
#